data_AF-A0A1V9ZGI8-F1
#
_entry.id   AF-A0A1V9ZGI8-F1
#
_cell.length_a   1.000
_cell.length_b   1.000
_cell.length_c   1.000
_cell.angle_alpha   90.00
_cell.angle_beta   90.00
_cell.angle_gamma   90.00
#
_symmetry.space_group_name_H-M   'P 1'
#
loop_
_entity.id
_entity.type
_entity.pdbx_description
1 polymer ?
#
loop_
_entity_poly.entity_id
_entity_poly.type
_entity_poly.pdbx_seq_one_letter_code
_entity_poly.pdbx_strand_id
1 'polypeptide(L)'
;MGSKRLTRVLYRELLKSARLLDKHAAVKALLCPSEVADNALVHVAVMGLHQHQLCYWPYESAAARLRALFRSSKGTNEEIDAAFRGLRYLNAKLHLAREHDLLVDVSDELPPSPPRITTCIRRGVFLIAHPLTVRPFEQTVVLLTRHDLKGTKGVIINDDADAKQSSIASFPVDAAIKALFKANPLQYGGPVATNMIQFLHPYEELGGSLVNASEAKDAPLYLQHDLSALTKKSLDVDPQQVLFVHGHASWVPNQLQRELATGGWLMVEAPLALVLQPPRTNLWRHLLEMLGDEHAAMSMVPKAIDFYIPPEIESA
;
A
#
# COMPACT_ATOMS: atom_id res chain seq x y z
N MET A 1 -10.68 5.84 28.92
CA MET A 1 -11.37 4.80 28.12
C MET A 1 -10.52 4.19 26.98
N GLY A 2 -9.51 4.87 26.42
CA GLY A 2 -8.71 4.36 25.29
C GLY A 2 -7.83 3.14 25.57
N SER A 3 -7.19 3.05 26.75
CA SER A 3 -6.22 1.98 27.06
C SER A 3 -6.84 0.56 27.03
N LYS A 4 -8.06 0.38 27.57
CA LYS A 4 -8.77 -0.93 27.54
C LYS A 4 -9.22 -1.35 26.13
N ARG A 5 -9.44 -0.39 25.22
CA ARG A 5 -9.78 -0.69 23.82
C ARG A 5 -8.53 -1.15 23.08
N LEU A 6 -7.41 -0.48 23.30
CA LEU A 6 -6.11 -0.84 22.74
C LEU A 6 -5.64 -2.23 23.19
N THR A 7 -5.72 -2.56 24.49
CA THR A 7 -5.28 -3.88 24.98
C THR A 7 -6.11 -5.03 24.40
N ARG A 8 -7.41 -4.82 24.19
CA ARG A 8 -8.28 -5.80 23.52
C ARG A 8 -7.91 -6.01 22.04
N VAL A 9 -7.57 -4.94 21.32
CA VAL A 9 -7.13 -5.03 19.92
C VAL A 9 -5.80 -5.77 19.84
N LEU A 10 -4.81 -5.38 20.66
CA LEU A 10 -3.51 -6.04 20.74
C LEU A 10 -3.64 -7.52 21.07
N TYR A 11 -4.45 -7.87 22.07
CA TYR A 11 -4.70 -9.27 22.41
C TYR A 11 -5.29 -10.06 21.25
N ARG A 12 -6.27 -9.50 20.54
CA ARG A 12 -6.92 -10.15 19.38
C ARG A 12 -5.93 -10.39 18.24
N GLU A 13 -5.15 -9.38 17.86
CA GLU A 13 -4.19 -9.48 16.77
C GLU A 13 -3.05 -10.45 17.11
N LEU A 14 -2.48 -10.35 18.32
CA LEU A 14 -1.46 -11.30 18.77
C LEU A 14 -1.97 -12.74 18.78
N LEU A 15 -3.20 -12.96 19.26
CA LEU A 15 -3.81 -14.29 19.28
C LEU A 15 -4.08 -14.83 17.87
N LYS A 16 -4.47 -13.96 16.92
CA LYS A 16 -4.68 -14.32 15.52
C LYS A 16 -3.37 -14.78 14.88
N SER A 17 -2.29 -14.03 15.07
CA SER A 17 -0.95 -14.38 14.59
C SER A 17 -0.43 -15.68 15.20
N ALA A 18 -0.60 -15.88 16.51
CA ALA A 18 -0.22 -17.13 17.18
C ALA A 18 -0.95 -18.34 16.61
N ARG A 19 -2.27 -18.22 16.36
CA ARG A 19 -3.06 -19.31 15.77
C ARG A 19 -2.61 -19.66 14.36
N LEU A 20 -2.15 -18.69 13.57
CA LEU A 20 -1.59 -18.97 12.24
C LEU A 20 -0.33 -19.80 12.35
N LEU A 21 0.57 -19.47 13.28
CA LEU A 21 1.77 -20.25 13.50
C LEU A 21 1.48 -21.66 14.04
N ASP A 22 0.49 -21.79 14.93
CA ASP A 22 0.07 -23.07 15.49
C ASP A 22 -0.51 -24.05 14.44
N LYS A 23 -0.90 -23.58 13.24
CA LYS A 23 -1.37 -24.44 12.14
C LYS A 23 -0.27 -25.33 11.57
N HIS A 24 0.98 -24.90 11.64
CA HIS A 24 2.10 -25.63 11.04
C HIS A 24 2.77 -26.50 12.11
N ALA A 25 2.69 -27.83 11.97
CA ALA A 25 3.12 -28.77 13.01
C ALA A 25 4.60 -28.58 13.41
N ALA A 26 5.49 -28.33 12.44
CA ALA A 26 6.91 -28.07 12.69
C ALA A 26 7.15 -26.74 13.43
N VAL A 27 6.39 -25.68 13.08
CA VAL A 27 6.50 -24.37 13.73
C VAL A 27 5.91 -24.46 15.14
N LYS A 28 4.81 -25.20 15.32
CA LYS A 28 4.21 -25.50 16.63
C LYS A 28 5.18 -26.25 17.55
N ALA A 29 5.98 -27.19 17.01
CA ALA A 29 7.02 -27.88 17.77
C ALA A 29 8.14 -26.92 18.22
N LEU A 30 8.58 -26.01 17.34
CA LEU A 30 9.57 -24.97 17.67
C LEU A 30 9.06 -23.90 18.64
N LEU A 31 7.77 -23.58 18.59
CA LEU A 31 7.15 -22.54 19.42
C LEU A 31 7.07 -22.92 20.90
N CYS A 32 7.22 -24.19 21.24
CA CYS A 32 7.20 -24.64 22.64
C CYS A 32 8.42 -24.10 23.43
N PRO A 33 8.29 -23.92 24.76
CA PRO A 33 9.38 -23.41 25.58
C PRO A 33 10.49 -24.47 25.72
N SER A 34 11.74 -24.06 25.49
CA SER A 34 12.88 -24.68 26.15
C SER A 34 13.37 -23.68 27.20
N GLU A 35 13.01 -23.94 28.46
CA GLU A 35 13.90 -23.59 29.57
C GLU A 35 14.69 -24.85 30.03
N VAL A 36 14.37 -26.05 29.52
CA VAL A 36 14.92 -27.34 29.99
C VAL A 36 15.20 -28.35 28.86
N ALA A 37 14.85 -28.08 27.60
CA ALA A 37 15.02 -29.06 26.52
C ALA A 37 16.34 -28.80 25.77
N ASP A 38 17.22 -29.81 25.72
CA ASP A 38 18.37 -29.85 24.82
C ASP A 38 17.91 -29.46 23.42
N ASN A 39 18.47 -28.39 22.86
CA ASN A 39 18.14 -27.91 21.51
C ASN A 39 18.28 -29.03 20.45
N ALA A 40 19.12 -30.04 20.72
CA ALA A 40 19.27 -31.24 19.92
C ALA A 40 17.99 -32.09 19.81
N LEU A 41 17.22 -32.27 20.90
CA LEU A 41 15.97 -33.05 20.87
C LEU A 41 14.88 -32.33 20.08
N VAL A 42 14.82 -31.00 20.19
CA VAL A 42 13.90 -30.16 19.41
C VAL A 42 14.24 -30.28 17.93
N HIS A 43 15.52 -30.21 17.57
CA HIS A 43 16.00 -30.39 16.20
C HIS A 43 15.63 -31.76 15.62
N VAL A 44 15.88 -32.85 16.36
CA VAL A 44 15.54 -34.22 15.92
C VAL A 44 14.02 -34.38 15.71
N ALA A 45 13.20 -33.86 16.62
CA ALA A 45 11.74 -33.93 16.50
C ALA A 45 11.20 -33.11 15.31
N VAL A 46 11.77 -31.93 15.06
CA VAL A 46 11.42 -31.06 13.92
C VAL A 46 11.82 -31.69 12.60
N MET A 47 13.03 -32.25 12.50
CA MET A 47 13.50 -32.94 11.30
C MET A 47 12.67 -34.21 11.03
N GLY A 48 12.29 -34.96 12.06
CA GLY A 48 11.35 -36.08 11.94
C GLY A 48 9.99 -35.64 11.39
N LEU A 49 9.42 -34.56 11.92
CA LEU A 49 8.15 -34.00 11.42
C LEU A 49 8.24 -33.50 9.97
N HIS A 50 9.35 -32.86 9.59
CA HIS A 50 9.60 -32.44 8.20
C HIS A 50 9.71 -33.65 7.26
N GLN A 51 10.24 -34.77 7.74
CA GLN A 51 10.35 -36.04 6.99
C GLN A 51 9.09 -36.93 7.10
N HIS A 52 7.95 -36.39 7.53
CA HIS A 52 6.68 -37.11 7.74
C HIS A 52 6.74 -38.29 8.74
N GLN A 53 7.68 -38.27 9.69
CA GLN A 53 7.71 -39.22 10.80
C GLN A 53 6.72 -38.78 11.89
N LEU A 54 5.92 -39.73 12.38
CA LEU A 54 4.93 -39.50 13.43
C LEU A 54 5.59 -39.38 14.80
N CYS A 55 5.68 -38.14 15.29
CA CYS A 55 6.14 -37.84 16.66
C CYS A 55 4.97 -37.33 17.49
N TYR A 56 4.66 -37.97 18.62
CA TYR A 56 3.69 -37.44 19.59
C TYR A 56 4.38 -36.39 20.48
N TRP A 57 3.93 -35.14 20.43
CA TRP A 57 4.52 -34.04 21.21
C TRP A 57 3.47 -33.37 22.12
N PRO A 58 3.52 -33.58 23.45
CA PRO A 58 2.48 -33.14 24.37
C PRO A 58 2.85 -31.79 25.02
N TYR A 59 2.75 -30.66 24.31
CA TYR A 59 3.06 -29.34 24.90
C TYR A 59 2.17 -28.18 24.40
N GLU A 60 2.21 -27.07 25.15
CA GLU A 60 1.37 -25.88 24.98
C GLU A 60 1.67 -25.09 23.69
N SER A 61 0.62 -24.76 22.93
CA SER A 61 0.68 -23.91 21.72
C SER A 61 1.07 -22.44 21.99
N ALA A 62 1.54 -21.71 20.97
CA ALA A 62 1.84 -20.28 21.10
C ALA A 62 0.60 -19.47 21.51
N ALA A 63 -0.58 -19.84 20.99
CA ALA A 63 -1.84 -19.24 21.41
C ALA A 63 -2.17 -19.52 22.90
N ALA A 64 -1.83 -20.70 23.41
CA ALA A 64 -2.01 -21.03 24.83
C ALA A 64 -1.09 -20.18 25.72
N ARG A 65 0.18 -20.01 25.32
CA ARG A 65 1.14 -19.15 26.04
C ARG A 65 0.71 -17.69 26.08
N LEU A 66 0.24 -17.14 24.96
CA LEU A 66 -0.30 -15.77 24.93
C LEU A 66 -1.53 -15.63 25.83
N ARG A 67 -2.45 -16.61 25.82
CA ARG A 67 -3.60 -16.60 26.75
C ARG A 67 -3.14 -16.61 28.20
N ALA A 68 -2.11 -17.38 28.54
CA ALA A 68 -1.58 -17.41 29.90
C ALA A 68 -0.99 -16.05 30.30
N LEU A 69 -0.18 -15.41 29.44
CA LEU A 69 0.41 -14.08 29.70
C LEU A 69 -0.66 -13.01 29.98
N PHE A 70 -1.71 -12.97 29.16
CA PHE A 70 -2.81 -12.01 29.32
C PHE A 70 -3.78 -12.36 30.45
N ARG A 71 -3.84 -13.63 30.89
CA ARG A 71 -4.59 -14.02 32.09
C ARG A 71 -3.86 -13.68 33.37
N SER A 72 -2.52 -13.68 33.34
CA SER A 72 -1.69 -13.37 34.51
C SER A 72 -1.55 -11.88 34.78
N SER A 73 -1.77 -11.00 33.80
CA SER A 73 -1.72 -9.56 33.99
C SER A 73 -3.01 -9.03 34.66
N LYS A 74 -2.86 -8.24 35.73
CA LYS A 74 -3.97 -7.58 36.44
C LYS A 74 -3.79 -6.07 36.40
N GLY A 75 -4.22 -5.46 35.30
CA GLY A 75 -4.28 -4.00 35.16
C GLY A 75 -3.84 -3.52 33.78
N THR A 76 -4.23 -2.30 33.40
CA THR A 76 -4.00 -1.78 32.04
C THR A 76 -2.52 -1.67 31.66
N ASN A 77 -1.63 -1.28 32.58
CA ASN A 77 -0.18 -1.22 32.29
C ASN A 77 0.44 -2.61 32.18
N GLU A 78 -0.01 -3.57 33.00
CA GLU A 78 0.46 -4.96 32.92
C GLU A 78 -0.08 -5.69 31.68
N GLU A 79 -1.28 -5.36 31.21
CA GLU A 79 -1.82 -5.87 29.94
C GLU A 79 -1.03 -5.39 28.73
N ILE A 80 -0.59 -4.12 28.73
CA ILE A 80 0.28 -3.58 27.68
C ILE A 80 1.66 -4.28 27.74
N ASP A 81 2.22 -4.46 28.94
CA ASP A 81 3.48 -5.20 29.10
C ASP A 81 3.34 -6.66 28.65
N ALA A 82 2.22 -7.33 28.98
CA ALA A 82 1.90 -8.66 28.49
C ALA A 82 1.80 -8.72 26.96
N ALA A 83 1.27 -7.68 26.31
CA ALA A 83 1.25 -7.57 24.85
C ALA A 83 2.66 -7.47 24.27
N PHE A 84 3.54 -6.64 24.83
CA PHE A 84 4.92 -6.52 24.38
C PHE A 84 5.73 -7.80 24.62
N ARG A 85 5.54 -8.48 25.77
CA ARG A 85 6.13 -9.80 26.03
C ARG A 85 5.64 -10.84 25.02
N GLY A 86 4.34 -10.83 24.71
CA GLY A 86 3.75 -11.69 23.70
C GLY A 86 4.33 -11.45 22.31
N LEU A 87 4.49 -10.19 21.92
CA LEU A 87 5.11 -9.80 20.65
C LEU A 87 6.57 -10.23 20.56
N ARG A 88 7.38 -9.97 21.60
CA ARG A 88 8.78 -10.42 21.66
C ARG A 88 8.90 -11.93 21.57
N TYR A 89 8.04 -12.66 22.27
CA TYR A 89 7.97 -14.12 22.21
C TYR A 89 7.66 -14.62 20.79
N LEU A 90 6.67 -14.05 20.11
CA LEU A 90 6.34 -14.40 18.72
C LEU A 90 7.50 -14.10 17.77
N ASN A 91 8.13 -12.92 17.89
CA ASN A 91 9.25 -12.52 17.05
C ASN A 91 10.47 -13.44 17.22
N ALA A 92 10.83 -13.80 18.45
CA ALA A 92 11.93 -14.72 18.72
C ALA A 92 11.70 -16.09 18.07
N LYS A 93 10.45 -16.55 18.05
CA LYS A 93 10.10 -17.85 17.47
C LYS A 93 10.00 -17.83 15.96
N LEU A 94 9.54 -16.72 15.37
CA LEU A 94 9.64 -16.47 13.93
C LEU A 94 11.09 -16.47 13.46
N HIS A 95 11.99 -15.83 14.23
CA HIS A 95 13.41 -15.83 13.93
C HIS A 95 13.99 -17.24 13.91
N LEU A 96 13.71 -18.04 14.94
CA LEU A 96 14.16 -19.43 15.02
C LEU A 96 13.58 -20.30 13.88
N ALA A 97 12.32 -20.08 13.50
CA ALA A 97 11.73 -20.76 12.35
C ALA A 97 12.41 -20.41 11.01
N ARG A 98 12.98 -19.20 10.88
CA ARG A 98 13.79 -18.80 9.72
C ARG A 98 15.18 -19.43 9.74
N GLU A 99 15.84 -19.49 10.89
CA GLU A 99 17.17 -20.13 11.01
C GLU A 99 17.16 -21.61 10.60
N HIS A 100 16.01 -22.25 10.66
CA HIS A 100 15.82 -23.66 10.30
C HIS A 100 15.08 -23.87 8.97
N ASP A 101 14.93 -22.82 8.13
CA ASP A 101 14.26 -22.89 6.82
C ASP A 101 12.83 -23.47 6.85
N LEU A 102 12.13 -23.36 7.98
CA LEU A 102 10.76 -23.87 8.14
C LEU A 102 9.71 -22.86 7.70
N LEU A 103 10.10 -21.60 7.59
CA LEU A 103 9.34 -20.62 6.85
C LEU A 103 9.89 -20.68 5.44
N VAL A 104 9.05 -21.13 4.50
CA VAL A 104 9.28 -20.78 3.10
C VAL A 104 9.26 -19.27 3.07
N ASP A 105 10.41 -18.64 2.76
CA ASP A 105 10.40 -17.25 2.36
C ASP A 105 9.38 -17.19 1.23
N VAL A 106 8.28 -16.48 1.48
CA VAL A 106 7.38 -16.07 0.40
C VAL A 106 8.16 -15.01 -0.38
N SER A 107 9.20 -15.46 -1.08
CA SER A 107 9.85 -14.72 -2.13
C SER A 107 8.82 -14.62 -3.25
N ASP A 108 8.53 -13.37 -3.61
CA ASP A 108 7.68 -12.88 -4.71
C ASP A 108 6.18 -12.62 -4.44
N GLU A 109 5.62 -13.01 -3.29
CA GLU A 109 4.26 -12.60 -2.89
C GLU A 109 4.18 -12.13 -1.43
N LEU A 110 5.17 -11.36 -0.97
CA LEU A 110 4.86 -10.44 0.12
C LEU A 110 3.73 -9.54 -0.40
N PRO A 111 2.53 -9.53 0.22
CA PRO A 111 1.54 -8.55 -0.16
C PRO A 111 2.23 -7.20 -0.09
N PRO A 112 1.96 -6.29 -1.05
CA PRO A 112 2.53 -4.96 -1.05
C PRO A 112 2.53 -4.43 0.38
N SER A 113 3.70 -4.03 0.89
CA SER A 113 3.86 -3.52 2.26
C SER A 113 2.60 -2.74 2.62
N PRO A 114 1.88 -3.11 3.71
CA PRO A 114 0.59 -2.48 3.97
C PRO A 114 0.77 -0.97 3.97
N PRO A 115 -0.14 -0.21 3.33
CA PRO A 115 0.01 1.22 3.19
C PRO A 115 0.30 1.85 4.56
N ARG A 116 1.34 2.67 4.62
CA ARG A 116 1.77 3.32 5.86
C ARG A 116 1.48 4.81 5.78
N ILE A 117 0.79 5.33 6.78
CA ILE A 117 0.61 6.77 6.90
C ILE A 117 1.98 7.39 7.18
N THR A 118 2.33 8.42 6.42
CA THR A 118 3.58 9.16 6.56
C THR A 118 3.29 10.65 6.79
N THR A 119 4.22 11.35 7.40
CA THR A 119 4.17 12.81 7.59
C THR A 119 5.19 13.55 6.72
N CYS A 120 6.06 12.81 6.02
CA CYS A 120 7.11 13.37 5.20
C CYS A 120 6.61 13.60 3.76
N ILE A 121 6.60 14.86 3.32
CA ILE A 121 6.30 15.20 1.92
C ILE A 121 7.54 14.89 1.08
N ARG A 122 7.43 13.90 0.21
CA ARG A 122 8.50 13.49 -0.72
C ARG A 122 7.90 12.84 -1.96
N ARG A 123 8.72 12.72 -3.02
CA ARG A 123 8.33 11.96 -4.22
C ARG A 123 8.09 10.48 -3.89
N GLY A 124 7.18 9.84 -4.61
CA GLY A 124 6.78 8.45 -4.41
C GLY A 124 5.70 8.25 -3.32
N VAL A 125 5.31 9.31 -2.61
CA VAL A 125 4.20 9.25 -1.64
C VAL A 125 2.87 9.48 -2.37
N PHE A 126 1.83 8.75 -1.96
CA PHE A 126 0.47 8.96 -2.40
C PHE A 126 -0.26 9.94 -1.48
N LEU A 127 -1.00 10.86 -2.07
CA LEU A 127 -2.00 11.68 -1.40
C LEU A 127 -3.37 11.10 -1.69
N ILE A 128 -4.05 10.67 -0.64
CA ILE A 128 -5.44 10.21 -0.70
C ILE A 128 -6.32 11.41 -0.34
N ALA A 129 -7.21 11.82 -1.24
CA ALA A 129 -8.13 12.90 -0.99
C ALA A 129 -9.10 12.54 0.15
N HIS A 130 -9.39 13.50 1.02
CA HIS A 130 -10.47 13.35 1.99
C HIS A 130 -11.82 13.07 1.27
N PRO A 131 -12.73 12.25 1.84
CA PRO A 131 -14.01 11.92 1.18
C PRO A 131 -14.89 13.12 0.80
N LEU A 132 -14.74 14.23 1.53
CA LEU A 132 -15.48 15.47 1.30
C LEU A 132 -14.77 16.45 0.36
N THR A 133 -13.61 16.06 -0.19
CA THR A 133 -12.91 16.87 -1.18
C THR A 133 -13.74 16.97 -2.45
N VAL A 134 -13.93 18.18 -2.95
CA VAL A 134 -14.70 18.46 -4.18
C VAL A 134 -13.84 18.36 -5.43
N ARG A 135 -14.47 18.48 -6.61
CA ARG A 135 -13.75 18.56 -7.90
C ARG A 135 -12.69 19.67 -7.88
N PRO A 136 -11.50 19.45 -8.49
CA PRO A 136 -11.14 18.32 -9.34
C PRO A 136 -10.54 17.11 -8.61
N PHE A 137 -10.46 17.10 -7.28
CA PHE A 137 -9.72 16.09 -6.50
C PHE A 137 -10.61 15.09 -5.74
N GLU A 138 -11.90 15.05 -6.04
CA GLU A 138 -12.85 14.15 -5.40
C GLU A 138 -12.47 12.67 -5.56
N GLN A 139 -12.31 11.97 -4.44
CA GLN A 139 -11.93 10.54 -4.39
C GLN A 139 -10.69 10.20 -5.22
N THR A 140 -9.75 11.15 -5.31
CA THR A 140 -8.51 10.97 -6.07
C THR A 140 -7.38 10.43 -5.20
N VAL A 141 -6.49 9.70 -5.83
CA VAL A 141 -5.16 9.33 -5.34
C VAL A 141 -4.16 10.04 -6.22
N VAL A 142 -3.37 10.93 -5.61
CA VAL A 142 -2.33 11.69 -6.31
C VAL A 142 -0.97 11.13 -5.94
N LEU A 143 -0.19 10.67 -6.92
CA LEU A 143 1.20 10.32 -6.74
C LEU A 143 2.07 11.58 -6.79
N LEU A 144 2.85 11.84 -5.74
CA LEU A 144 3.82 12.93 -5.71
C LEU A 144 5.03 12.57 -6.58
N THR A 145 5.24 13.35 -7.64
CA THR A 145 6.34 13.13 -8.60
C THR A 145 7.54 14.02 -8.30
N ARG A 146 7.30 15.16 -7.64
CA ARG A 146 8.36 16.12 -7.27
C ARG A 146 7.97 16.90 -6.03
N HIS A 147 8.93 17.11 -5.14
CA HIS A 147 8.82 18.04 -4.03
C HIS A 147 10.15 18.78 -3.86
N ASP A 148 10.13 20.10 -4.02
CA ASP A 148 11.31 20.96 -3.88
C ASP A 148 10.92 22.34 -3.31
N LEU A 149 11.90 23.23 -3.16
CA LEU A 149 11.67 24.60 -2.65
C LEU A 149 10.76 25.44 -3.55
N LYS A 150 10.56 25.06 -4.82
CA LYS A 150 9.67 25.73 -5.76
C LYS A 150 8.23 25.23 -5.66
N GLY A 151 7.99 24.13 -4.94
CA GLY A 151 6.66 23.58 -4.67
C GLY A 151 6.60 22.08 -4.87
N THR A 152 5.36 21.58 -4.93
CA THR A 152 5.09 20.14 -5.08
C THR A 152 4.34 19.90 -6.37
N LYS A 153 4.68 18.82 -7.08
CA LYS A 153 3.91 18.33 -8.23
C LYS A 153 3.51 16.88 -8.00
N GLY A 154 2.34 16.54 -8.53
CA GLY A 154 1.84 15.19 -8.51
C GLY A 154 0.89 14.91 -9.67
N VAL A 155 0.51 13.66 -9.81
CA VAL A 155 -0.33 13.15 -10.88
C VAL A 155 -1.44 12.29 -10.28
N ILE A 156 -2.69 12.53 -10.66
CA ILE A 156 -3.81 11.66 -10.30
C ILE A 156 -3.64 10.32 -11.05
N ILE A 157 -3.74 9.20 -10.34
CA ILE A 157 -3.45 7.84 -10.87
C ILE A 157 -4.66 6.90 -10.85
N ASN A 158 -5.84 7.39 -10.47
CA ASN A 158 -7.05 6.57 -10.30
C ASN A 158 -8.30 7.21 -10.93
N ASP A 159 -8.13 8.13 -11.89
CA ASP A 159 -9.28 8.71 -12.57
C ASP A 159 -9.78 7.83 -13.71
N ASP A 160 -10.87 7.12 -13.44
CA ASP A 160 -11.52 6.24 -14.41
C ASP A 160 -12.58 6.98 -15.27
N ALA A 161 -13.00 8.18 -14.84
CA ALA A 161 -14.15 8.88 -15.43
C ALA A 161 -13.78 9.61 -16.73
N ASP A 162 -12.69 10.39 -16.73
CA ASP A 162 -12.22 11.10 -17.93
C ASP A 162 -11.44 10.18 -18.86
N ALA A 163 -10.92 9.06 -18.35
CA ALA A 163 -10.20 8.05 -19.12
C ALA A 163 -11.03 7.39 -20.23
N LYS A 164 -12.36 7.37 -20.08
CA LYS A 164 -13.29 6.86 -21.10
C LYS A 164 -13.59 7.90 -22.19
N GLN A 165 -13.33 9.17 -21.92
CA GLN A 165 -13.70 10.30 -22.80
C GLN A 165 -12.50 10.88 -23.54
N SER A 166 -11.30 10.73 -22.97
CA SER A 166 -10.06 11.21 -23.57
C SER A 166 -9.25 10.07 -24.19
N SER A 167 -8.68 10.35 -25.37
CA SER A 167 -7.85 9.40 -26.10
C SER A 167 -6.56 10.10 -26.51
N ILE A 168 -5.45 9.35 -26.48
CA ILE A 168 -4.15 9.77 -27.04
C ILE A 168 -4.31 10.20 -28.51
N ALA A 169 -5.29 9.63 -29.23
CA ALA A 169 -5.57 9.98 -30.62
C ALA A 169 -5.92 11.46 -30.83
N SER A 170 -6.53 12.11 -29.83
CA SER A 170 -6.94 13.53 -29.85
C SER A 170 -5.77 14.50 -29.71
N PHE A 171 -4.56 14.00 -29.41
CA PHE A 171 -3.36 14.81 -29.24
C PHE A 171 -2.42 14.69 -30.45
N PRO A 172 -1.55 15.68 -30.68
CA PRO A 172 -0.56 15.68 -31.76
C PRO A 172 0.60 14.73 -31.44
N VAL A 173 0.32 13.42 -31.50
CA VAL A 173 1.27 12.33 -31.23
C VAL A 173 1.56 11.56 -32.52
N ASP A 174 2.78 11.01 -32.63
CA ASP A 174 3.20 10.14 -33.74
C ASP A 174 2.21 8.97 -33.95
N ALA A 175 1.90 8.67 -35.21
CA ALA A 175 1.03 7.58 -35.61
C ALA A 175 1.53 6.21 -35.11
N ALA A 176 2.84 6.00 -35.01
CA ALA A 176 3.41 4.75 -34.50
C ALA A 176 3.04 4.53 -33.02
N ILE A 177 3.11 5.58 -32.19
CA ILE A 177 2.74 5.54 -30.77
C ILE A 177 1.23 5.33 -30.62
N LYS A 178 0.43 6.05 -31.43
CA LYS A 178 -1.04 5.87 -31.45
C LYS A 178 -1.44 4.44 -31.79
N ALA A 179 -0.69 3.78 -32.68
CA ALA A 179 -0.95 2.38 -33.03
C ALA A 179 -0.55 1.43 -31.90
N LEU A 180 0.64 1.63 -31.32
CA LEU A 180 1.19 0.73 -30.29
C LEU A 180 0.40 0.78 -28.97
N PHE A 181 -0.09 1.96 -28.59
CA PHE A 181 -0.82 2.20 -27.33
C PHE A 181 -2.30 2.51 -27.56
N LYS A 182 -2.89 2.06 -28.67
CA LYS A 182 -4.29 2.33 -29.02
C LYS A 182 -5.27 1.87 -27.93
N ALA A 183 -4.94 0.79 -27.23
CA ALA A 183 -5.76 0.19 -26.18
C ALA A 183 -5.52 0.81 -24.79
N ASN A 184 -4.51 1.67 -24.64
CA ASN A 184 -4.19 2.28 -23.36
C ASN A 184 -5.10 3.50 -23.12
N PRO A 185 -5.79 3.57 -21.96
CA PRO A 185 -6.55 4.76 -21.61
C PRO A 185 -5.61 5.94 -21.35
N LEU A 186 -6.04 7.14 -21.75
CA LEU A 186 -5.41 8.39 -21.34
C LEU A 186 -6.13 8.89 -20.09
N GLN A 187 -5.49 8.86 -18.93
CA GLN A 187 -6.13 9.28 -17.68
C GLN A 187 -5.96 10.78 -17.42
N TYR A 188 -6.89 11.37 -16.68
CA TYR A 188 -6.75 12.74 -16.21
C TYR A 188 -5.77 12.80 -15.03
N GLY A 189 -4.61 13.44 -15.24
CA GLY A 189 -3.55 13.57 -14.24
C GLY A 189 -3.69 14.81 -13.35
N GLY A 190 -4.55 15.77 -13.72
CA GLY A 190 -4.87 16.95 -12.91
C GLY A 190 -5.12 18.23 -13.73
N PRO A 191 -5.52 19.32 -13.04
CA PRO A 191 -6.08 20.52 -13.69
C PRO A 191 -5.07 21.42 -14.38
N VAL A 192 -3.77 21.21 -14.16
CA VAL A 192 -2.71 22.06 -14.72
C VAL A 192 -2.12 21.44 -15.98
N ALA A 193 -1.96 22.24 -17.03
CA ALA A 193 -1.36 21.82 -18.30
C ALA A 193 -2.04 20.59 -18.93
N THR A 194 -3.38 20.60 -18.98
CA THR A 194 -4.23 19.51 -19.49
C THR A 194 -3.99 19.18 -20.98
N ASN A 195 -3.30 20.07 -21.71
CA ASN A 195 -2.85 19.88 -23.08
C ASN A 195 -1.53 19.08 -23.21
N MET A 196 -0.84 18.81 -22.10
CA MET A 196 0.41 18.04 -22.09
C MET A 196 0.13 16.60 -21.67
N ILE A 197 0.68 15.65 -22.43
CA ILE A 197 0.72 14.24 -22.07
C ILE A 197 2.06 13.93 -21.42
N GLN A 198 2.01 13.10 -20.39
CA GLN A 198 3.16 12.48 -19.75
C GLN A 198 2.80 11.01 -19.48
N PHE A 199 3.81 10.19 -19.21
CA PHE A 199 3.58 8.78 -18.93
C PHE A 199 4.50 8.27 -17.83
N LEU A 200 3.98 7.28 -17.10
CA LEU A 200 4.67 6.58 -16.02
C LEU A 200 5.04 5.18 -16.52
N HIS A 201 6.27 4.76 -16.25
CA HIS A 201 6.82 3.48 -16.72
C HIS A 201 7.94 2.96 -15.80
N PRO A 202 8.25 1.65 -15.83
CA PRO A 202 9.33 1.07 -15.03
C PRO A 202 10.69 1.01 -15.74
N TYR A 203 10.74 1.24 -17.06
CA TYR A 203 11.94 1.04 -17.89
C TYR A 203 12.96 2.18 -17.74
N GLU A 204 14.16 1.89 -17.24
CA GLU A 204 15.22 2.89 -17.09
C GLU A 204 15.72 3.42 -18.45
N GLU A 205 15.69 2.60 -19.51
CA GLU A 205 16.22 2.97 -20.83
C GLU A 205 15.37 4.04 -21.55
N LEU A 206 14.09 4.19 -21.15
CA LEU A 206 13.23 5.28 -21.61
C LEU A 206 13.59 6.63 -20.95
N GLY A 207 14.40 6.60 -19.89
CA GLY A 207 14.81 7.77 -19.12
C GLY A 207 13.66 8.43 -18.37
N GLY A 208 13.79 9.71 -18.09
CA GLY A 208 12.79 10.48 -17.34
C GLY A 208 13.18 10.69 -15.88
N SER A 209 12.27 11.30 -15.11
CA SER A 209 12.50 11.62 -13.70
C SER A 209 12.11 10.44 -12.82
N LEU A 210 13.06 9.92 -12.03
CA LEU A 210 12.77 8.87 -11.05
C LEU A 210 11.80 9.41 -9.99
N VAL A 211 10.66 8.73 -9.84
CA VAL A 211 9.60 9.05 -8.88
C VAL A 211 9.89 8.42 -7.52
N ASN A 212 10.54 7.26 -7.48
CA ASN A 212 10.90 6.57 -6.24
C ASN A 212 11.80 7.47 -5.38
N ALA A 213 11.57 7.44 -4.08
CA ALA A 213 12.59 7.91 -3.15
C ALA A 213 13.78 6.94 -3.18
N SER A 214 15.00 7.46 -3.02
CA SER A 214 16.25 6.68 -3.09
C SER A 214 16.31 5.50 -2.11
N GLU A 215 15.46 5.49 -1.08
CA GLU A 215 15.40 4.48 -0.02
C GLU A 215 14.22 3.50 -0.19
N ALA A 216 13.39 3.68 -1.23
CA ALA A 216 12.26 2.78 -1.47
C ALA A 216 12.75 1.45 -2.04
N LYS A 217 12.32 0.34 -1.45
CA LYS A 217 12.59 -1.03 -1.96
C LYS A 217 11.70 -1.40 -3.16
N ASP A 218 10.87 -0.47 -3.63
CA ASP A 218 9.95 -0.69 -4.73
C ASP A 218 10.67 -0.69 -6.08
N ALA A 219 10.09 -1.39 -7.06
CA ALA A 219 10.51 -1.32 -8.45
C ALA A 219 10.57 0.15 -8.93
N PRO A 220 11.57 0.53 -9.73
CA PRO A 220 11.73 1.91 -10.17
C PRO A 220 10.54 2.34 -11.03
N LEU A 221 10.07 3.56 -10.80
CA LEU A 221 9.02 4.21 -11.57
C LEU A 221 9.54 5.56 -12.04
N TYR A 222 9.45 5.79 -13.34
CA TYR A 222 9.92 7.01 -14.00
C TYR A 222 8.73 7.77 -14.58
N LEU A 223 8.82 9.09 -14.51
CA LEU A 223 7.90 10.01 -15.18
C LEU A 223 8.61 10.63 -16.40
N GLN A 224 8.03 10.43 -17.58
CA GLN A 224 8.55 10.93 -18.84
C GLN A 224 7.51 11.81 -19.56
N HIS A 225 7.99 12.85 -20.22
CA HIS A 225 7.17 13.82 -20.96
C HIS A 225 7.40 13.71 -22.47
N ASP A 226 8.56 13.20 -22.88
CA ASP A 226 8.90 13.00 -24.28
C ASP A 226 8.37 11.65 -24.78
N LEU A 227 7.24 11.69 -25.50
CA LEU A 227 6.62 10.51 -26.09
C LEU A 227 7.51 9.85 -27.16
N SER A 228 8.44 10.58 -27.80
CA SER A 228 9.34 10.01 -28.81
C SER A 228 10.29 8.95 -28.22
N ALA A 229 10.47 8.93 -26.90
CA ALA A 229 11.21 7.86 -26.23
C ALA A 229 10.61 6.47 -26.49
N LEU A 230 9.28 6.38 -26.70
CA LEU A 230 8.56 5.13 -26.92
C LEU A 230 8.75 4.54 -28.34
N THR A 231 9.23 5.31 -29.31
CA THR A 231 9.45 4.83 -30.68
C THR A 231 10.87 4.32 -30.92
N LYS A 232 11.72 4.31 -29.88
CA LYS A 232 13.07 3.76 -29.96
C LYS A 232 12.99 2.26 -30.23
N LYS A 233 13.37 1.86 -31.46
CA LYS A 233 13.28 0.50 -32.03
C LYS A 233 13.92 -0.62 -31.19
N SER A 234 14.72 -0.30 -30.18
CA SER A 234 15.45 -1.27 -29.35
C SER A 234 14.74 -1.66 -28.05
N LEU A 235 13.58 -1.10 -27.74
CA LEU A 235 12.83 -1.45 -26.53
C LEU A 235 11.56 -2.23 -26.85
N ASP A 236 11.40 -3.37 -26.18
CA ASP A 236 10.14 -4.10 -26.08
C ASP A 236 9.37 -3.57 -24.87
N VAL A 237 8.63 -2.48 -25.07
CA VAL A 237 7.82 -1.85 -24.01
C VAL A 237 6.49 -2.56 -23.93
N ASP A 238 6.20 -3.27 -22.83
CA ASP A 238 4.87 -3.80 -22.59
C ASP A 238 3.87 -2.64 -22.42
N PRO A 239 2.85 -2.52 -23.30
CA PRO A 239 1.83 -1.49 -23.16
C PRO A 239 1.09 -1.54 -21.82
N GLN A 240 0.97 -2.71 -21.19
CA GLN A 240 0.30 -2.82 -19.88
C GLN A 240 1.10 -2.21 -18.72
N GLN A 241 2.40 -1.99 -18.91
CA GLN A 241 3.28 -1.36 -17.92
C GLN A 241 3.48 0.14 -18.17
N VAL A 242 2.62 0.78 -18.98
CA VAL A 242 2.67 2.21 -19.27
C VAL A 242 1.34 2.87 -18.95
N LEU A 243 1.37 3.84 -18.04
CA LEU A 243 0.22 4.68 -17.71
C LEU A 243 0.38 6.05 -18.36
N PHE A 244 -0.53 6.39 -19.28
CA PHE A 244 -0.59 7.73 -19.87
C PHE A 244 -1.53 8.62 -19.07
N VAL A 245 -1.07 9.84 -18.81
CA VAL A 245 -1.88 10.86 -18.15
C VAL A 245 -1.75 12.19 -18.89
N HIS A 246 -2.82 12.99 -18.89
CA HIS A 246 -2.76 14.38 -19.35
C HIS A 246 -2.98 15.35 -18.20
N GLY A 247 -2.21 16.43 -18.17
CA GLY A 247 -2.20 17.36 -17.05
C GLY A 247 -1.59 16.80 -15.77
N HIS A 248 -1.50 17.66 -14.76
CA HIS A 248 -0.95 17.35 -13.44
C HIS A 248 -1.56 18.21 -12.34
N ALA A 249 -1.34 17.79 -11.09
CA ALA A 249 -1.57 18.60 -9.91
C ALA A 249 -0.28 19.35 -9.54
N SER A 250 -0.42 20.61 -9.13
CA SER A 250 0.71 21.42 -8.67
C SER A 250 0.28 22.24 -7.46
N TRP A 251 1.15 22.27 -6.46
CA TRP A 251 1.01 23.08 -5.26
C TRP A 251 2.14 24.09 -5.23
N VAL A 252 1.80 25.35 -4.97
CA VAL A 252 2.80 26.38 -4.69
C VAL A 252 3.48 26.09 -3.34
N PRO A 253 4.65 26.67 -3.05
CA PRO A 253 5.34 26.46 -1.78
C PRO A 253 4.39 26.66 -0.58
N ASN A 254 4.49 25.77 0.41
CA ASN A 254 3.68 25.76 1.64
C ASN A 254 2.17 25.54 1.45
N GLN A 255 1.65 25.38 0.23
CA GLN A 255 0.24 25.11 0.03
C GLN A 255 -0.14 23.70 0.47
N LEU A 256 0.59 22.68 0.01
CA LEU A 256 0.32 21.29 0.38
C LEU A 256 0.39 21.08 1.90
N GLN A 257 1.38 21.70 2.56
CA GLN A 257 1.52 21.67 4.02
C GLN A 257 0.28 22.22 4.74
N ARG A 258 -0.31 23.31 4.23
CA ARG A 258 -1.53 23.89 4.78
C ARG A 258 -2.73 22.96 4.56
N GLU A 259 -2.86 22.38 3.38
CA GLU A 259 -3.96 21.44 3.06
C GLU A 259 -3.87 20.15 3.91
N LEU A 260 -2.66 19.67 4.18
CA LEU A 260 -2.41 18.56 5.12
C LEU A 260 -2.79 18.94 6.56
N ALA A 261 -2.44 20.16 6.99
CA ALA A 261 -2.79 20.65 8.33
C ALA A 261 -4.31 20.79 8.53
N THR A 262 -5.06 21.07 7.47
CA THR A 262 -6.54 21.10 7.49
C THR A 262 -7.18 19.73 7.27
N GLY A 263 -6.40 18.66 7.10
CA GLY A 263 -6.91 17.31 6.88
C GLY A 263 -7.52 17.06 5.49
N GLY A 264 -7.16 17.86 4.48
CA GLY A 264 -7.65 17.70 3.11
C GLY A 264 -7.05 16.49 2.38
N TRP A 265 -5.89 16.02 2.85
CA TRP A 265 -5.15 14.90 2.28
C TRP A 265 -4.64 13.97 3.37
N LEU A 266 -4.62 12.68 3.05
CA LEU A 266 -3.93 11.66 3.82
C LEU A 266 -2.69 11.21 3.04
N MET A 267 -1.51 11.33 3.64
CA MET A 267 -0.25 10.91 3.03
C MET A 267 0.05 9.44 3.34
N VAL A 268 0.29 8.66 2.29
CA VAL A 268 0.48 7.21 2.37
C VAL A 268 1.67 6.77 1.55
N GLU A 269 2.51 5.95 2.16
CA GLU A 269 3.52 5.14 1.48
C GLU A 269 2.90 3.80 1.15
N ALA A 270 2.73 3.53 -0.15
CA ALA A 270 2.24 2.26 -0.65
C ALA A 270 3.04 1.87 -1.89
N PRO A 271 3.06 0.58 -2.26
CA PRO A 271 3.91 0.13 -3.35
C PRO A 271 3.54 0.76 -4.68
N LEU A 272 4.56 1.29 -5.36
CA LEU A 272 4.40 1.99 -6.63
C LEU A 272 3.89 1.08 -7.77
N ALA A 273 3.97 -0.24 -7.60
CA ALA A 273 3.33 -1.20 -8.48
C ALA A 273 1.82 -0.93 -8.64
N LEU A 274 1.14 -0.38 -7.62
CA LEU A 274 -0.28 -0.03 -7.68
C LEU A 274 -0.62 1.05 -8.72
N VAL A 275 0.39 1.79 -9.21
CA VAL A 275 0.23 2.80 -10.27
C VAL A 275 -0.01 2.13 -11.62
N LEU A 276 0.76 1.08 -11.93
CA LEU A 276 0.70 0.37 -13.21
C LEU A 276 -0.24 -0.85 -13.15
N GLN A 277 -0.42 -1.40 -11.96
CA GLN A 277 -1.26 -2.55 -11.67
C GLN A 277 -2.29 -2.19 -10.60
N PRO A 278 -3.24 -1.29 -10.92
CA PRO A 278 -4.27 -0.90 -9.96
C PRO A 278 -5.16 -2.10 -9.61
N PRO A 279 -5.73 -2.13 -8.40
CA PRO A 279 -6.67 -3.17 -8.01
C PRO A 279 -7.94 -3.13 -8.87
N ARG A 280 -8.71 -4.22 -8.86
CA ARG A 280 -10.02 -4.28 -9.56
C ARG A 280 -11.04 -3.30 -8.99
N THR A 281 -10.89 -2.93 -7.72
CA THR A 281 -11.67 -1.90 -7.04
C THR A 281 -11.02 -0.54 -7.24
N ASN A 282 -11.78 0.55 -7.05
CA ASN A 282 -11.20 1.90 -7.11
C ASN A 282 -10.02 2.02 -6.13
N LEU A 283 -8.85 2.47 -6.61
CA LEU A 283 -7.62 2.57 -5.83
C LEU A 283 -7.79 3.41 -4.55
N TRP A 284 -8.56 4.50 -4.60
CA TRP A 284 -8.86 5.34 -3.43
C TRP A 284 -9.54 4.54 -2.32
N ARG A 285 -10.57 3.76 -2.69
CA ARG A 285 -11.28 2.90 -1.74
C ARG A 285 -10.37 1.79 -1.22
N HIS A 286 -9.62 1.15 -2.13
CA HIS A 286 -8.71 0.07 -1.77
C HIS A 286 -7.66 0.50 -0.75
N LEU A 287 -7.02 1.66 -0.94
CA LEU A 287 -6.01 2.17 0.00
C LEU A 287 -6.62 2.50 1.37
N LEU A 288 -7.82 3.11 1.41
CA LEU A 288 -8.52 3.41 2.65
C LEU A 288 -8.95 2.15 3.42
N GLU A 289 -9.42 1.12 2.71
CA GLU A 289 -9.76 -0.18 3.30
C GLU A 289 -8.53 -0.87 3.89
N MET A 290 -7.40 -0.83 3.17
CA MET A 290 -6.13 -1.40 3.61
C MET A 290 -5.55 -0.70 4.85
N LEU A 291 -5.78 0.61 5.00
CA LEU A 291 -5.39 1.36 6.19
C LEU A 291 -6.22 0.99 7.43
N GLY A 292 -7.46 0.54 7.25
CA GLY A 292 -8.31 0.05 8.32
C GLY A 292 -8.94 1.14 9.21
N ASP A 293 -9.61 0.69 10.27
CA ASP A 293 -10.26 1.53 11.30
C ASP A 293 -11.18 2.63 10.73
N GLU A 294 -10.91 3.88 11.09
CA GLU A 294 -11.68 5.06 10.68
C GLU A 294 -11.52 5.38 9.18
N HIS A 295 -10.38 5.05 8.58
CA HIS A 295 -10.14 5.23 7.14
C HIS A 295 -11.00 4.25 6.32
N ALA A 296 -11.20 3.03 6.80
CA ALA A 296 -12.10 2.08 6.15
C ALA A 296 -13.57 2.55 6.17
N ALA A 297 -13.98 3.32 7.18
CA ALA A 297 -15.32 3.94 7.20
C ALA A 297 -15.44 5.07 6.16
N MET A 298 -14.37 5.85 5.96
CA MET A 298 -14.30 6.90 4.94
C MET A 298 -14.49 6.35 3.52
N SER A 299 -14.03 5.12 3.26
CA SER A 299 -14.10 4.46 1.95
C SER A 299 -15.54 4.18 1.46
N MET A 300 -16.51 4.23 2.39
CA MET A 300 -17.94 4.00 2.14
C MET A 300 -18.69 5.27 1.71
N VAL A 301 -18.08 6.45 1.82
CA VAL A 301 -18.71 7.70 1.39
C VAL A 301 -18.93 7.65 -0.13
N PRO A 302 -20.17 7.82 -0.63
CA PRO A 302 -20.44 7.81 -2.06
C PRO A 302 -19.76 9.01 -2.72
N LYS A 303 -19.32 8.84 -3.98
CA LYS A 303 -18.92 9.98 -4.80
C LYS A 303 -20.13 10.91 -4.90
N ALA A 304 -19.94 12.21 -4.65
CA ALA A 304 -21.01 13.19 -4.73
C ALA A 304 -21.53 13.19 -6.18
N ILE A 305 -22.68 12.55 -6.37
CA ILE A 305 -23.48 12.70 -7.58
C ILE A 305 -23.82 14.18 -7.61
N ASP A 306 -23.45 14.88 -8.70
CA ASP A 306 -23.71 16.30 -8.94
C ASP A 306 -25.02 16.72 -8.27
N PHE A 307 -24.94 17.53 -7.21
CA PHE A 307 -26.13 18.06 -6.57
C PHE A 307 -26.91 18.80 -7.65
N TYR A 308 -28.11 18.29 -7.93
CA TYR A 308 -29.15 18.96 -8.70
C TYR A 308 -29.14 20.45 -8.38
N ILE A 309 -28.72 21.28 -9.34
CA ILE A 309 -28.94 22.72 -9.29
C ILE A 309 -30.39 22.89 -9.74
N PRO A 310 -31.35 23.20 -8.83
CA PRO A 310 -32.68 23.53 -9.27
C PRO A 310 -32.58 24.72 -10.25
N PRO A 311 -33.31 24.71 -11.38
CA PRO A 311 -33.33 25.85 -12.27
C PRO A 311 -33.75 27.08 -11.47
N GLU A 312 -33.01 28.17 -11.63
CA GLU A 312 -33.31 29.46 -11.02
C GLU A 312 -34.79 29.77 -11.25
N ILE A 313 -35.53 30.02 -10.17
CA ILE A 313 -36.89 30.54 -10.29
C ILE A 313 -36.72 31.93 -10.87
N GLU A 314 -36.90 32.07 -12.19
CA GLU A 314 -37.08 33.36 -12.83
C GLU A 314 -38.22 34.06 -12.11
N SER A 315 -37.87 35.17 -11.47
CA SER A 315 -38.81 36.06 -10.80
C SER A 315 -39.83 36.57 -11.82
N ALA A 316 -41.07 36.14 -11.68
CA ALA A 316 -42.24 36.79 -12.26
C ALA A 316 -42.73 37.91 -11.34
#